data_AF-F2Z3S3-F1
#
_entry.id   AF-F2Z3S3-F1
#
_cell.length_a   1.000
_cell.length_b   1.000
_cell.length_c   1.000
_cell.angle_alpha   90.00
_cell.angle_beta   90.00
_cell.angle_gamma   90.00
#
_symmetry.space_group_name_H-M   'P 1'
#
loop_
_entity.id
_entity.type
_entity.pdbx_description
1 polymer ?
#
loop_
_entity_poly.entity_id
_entity_poly.type
_entity_poly.pdbx_seq_one_letter_code
_entity_poly.pdbx_strand_id
1 'polypeptide(L)'
;MRYLLFWYGLPHSYSQCVCHWTPASGIFENEPLLSLLLLLLGKLVTTEKRFLKDSLYTEGILIVWDPSVYHADIPKWYQKPDYNFFETYKSYRRLNPSQPFYILKPQMPWELWDIIQEISADLIQPNPPSSGMLGIIIMMTLCDQVDIYEFLPSKRKTDVCYYHQKFFDSACTMGAYHPLLFEKNMVKHLNEGTDEDIYLFGKATLSGFRNIRC
;
A
#
# COMPACT_ATOMS: atom_id res chain seq x y z
N MET A 1 10.44 8.06 2.93
CA MET A 1 10.43 6.62 3.30
C MET A 1 9.01 6.16 3.04
N ARG A 2 8.78 5.26 2.07
CA ARG A 2 7.43 4.88 1.62
C ARG A 2 7.08 3.51 2.20
N TYR A 3 6.34 3.47 3.31
CA TYR A 3 5.75 2.24 3.83
C TYR A 3 4.23 2.35 3.75
N LEU A 4 3.57 1.27 3.34
CA LEU A 4 2.21 0.99 3.81
C LEU A 4 2.31 -0.10 4.86
N LEU A 5 1.73 0.19 6.03
CA LEU A 5 1.63 -0.75 7.14
C LEU A 5 0.19 -1.26 7.20
N PHE A 6 0.00 -2.58 7.07
CA PHE A 6 -1.30 -3.23 7.29
C PHE A 6 -1.37 -3.75 8.72
N TRP A 7 -2.51 -3.51 9.36
CA TRP A 7 -2.77 -3.60 10.79
C TRP A 7 -3.98 -4.49 11.09
N TYR A 8 -3.91 -5.24 12.19
CA TYR A 8 -4.92 -6.15 12.79
C TYR A 8 -5.77 -7.03 11.86
N GLY A 9 -5.54 -8.35 11.96
CA GLY A 9 -6.64 -9.32 12.02
C GLY A 9 -6.86 -9.66 13.50
N LEU A 10 -8.08 -9.54 14.02
CA LEU A 10 -8.39 -10.01 15.38
C LEU A 10 -8.07 -11.51 15.48
N PRO A 11 -7.56 -12.04 16.62
CA PRO A 11 -7.02 -13.39 16.72
C PRO A 11 -7.99 -14.54 16.39
N HIS A 12 -9.25 -14.26 16.10
CA HIS A 12 -10.30 -15.25 15.90
C HIS A 12 -11.07 -15.15 14.57
N SER A 13 -10.77 -14.20 13.68
CA SER A 13 -11.25 -14.28 12.30
C SER A 13 -10.46 -13.36 11.36
N TYR A 14 -10.03 -13.90 10.21
CA TYR A 14 -9.53 -13.13 9.06
C TYR A 14 -10.61 -12.24 8.41
N SER A 15 -11.66 -11.89 9.14
CA SER A 15 -12.85 -11.23 8.59
C SER A 15 -12.69 -9.71 8.47
N GLN A 16 -11.79 -9.08 9.21
CA GLN A 16 -11.59 -7.64 9.15
C GLN A 16 -10.11 -7.31 9.17
N CYS A 17 -9.70 -6.43 8.26
CA CYS A 17 -8.33 -5.97 8.12
C CYS A 17 -8.26 -4.45 8.11
N VAL A 18 -7.17 -3.90 8.63
CA VAL A 18 -6.94 -2.47 8.68
C VAL A 18 -5.75 -2.07 7.80
N CYS A 19 -5.92 -1.08 6.94
CA CYS A 19 -4.85 -0.48 6.14
C CYS A 19 -4.54 0.90 6.69
N HIS A 20 -3.29 1.14 7.10
CA HIS A 20 -2.86 2.49 7.48
C HIS A 20 -2.03 3.12 6.37
N TRP A 21 -2.53 4.26 5.88
CA TRP A 21 -1.76 5.16 5.04
C TRP A 21 -1.13 6.21 5.95
N THR A 22 0.18 6.41 5.86
CA THR A 22 0.89 7.35 6.75
C THR A 22 0.91 8.73 6.08
N PRO A 23 0.42 9.83 6.71
CA PRO A 23 0.52 10.12 8.16
C PRO A 23 -0.69 10.75 8.89
N ALA A 24 -0.94 10.32 10.13
CA ALA A 24 -1.54 11.18 11.15
C ALA A 24 -1.00 10.80 12.55
N SER A 25 -0.43 11.78 13.22
CA SER A 25 -0.25 11.80 14.67
C SER A 25 -1.57 11.54 15.40
N GLY A 26 -1.51 10.77 16.48
CA GLY A 26 -2.52 10.81 17.55
C GLY A 26 -3.63 9.75 17.56
N ILE A 27 -3.81 8.89 16.55
CA ILE A 27 -4.87 7.85 16.65
C ILE A 27 -4.39 6.62 17.45
N PHE A 28 -3.11 6.24 17.29
CA PHE A 28 -2.58 4.99 17.85
C PHE A 28 -1.22 5.16 18.55
N GLU A 29 -0.89 6.36 19.04
CA GLU A 29 0.39 6.64 19.74
C GLU A 29 0.68 5.71 20.94
N ASN A 30 -0.30 4.92 21.40
CA ASN A 30 -0.19 4.02 22.54
C ASN A 30 -0.47 2.53 22.23
N GLU A 31 -0.63 2.12 20.97
CA GLU A 31 -0.86 0.70 20.62
C GLU A 31 0.44 0.02 20.13
N PRO A 32 0.85 -1.14 20.68
CA PRO A 32 2.09 -1.80 20.30
C PRO A 32 2.07 -2.25 18.84
N LEU A 33 3.10 -1.84 18.08
CA LEU A 33 3.14 -1.86 16.62
C LEU A 33 3.42 -3.27 15.95
N LEU A 34 2.68 -4.36 16.23
CA LEU A 34 2.72 -5.62 15.46
C LEU A 34 2.13 -5.51 14.02
N SER A 35 2.98 -5.57 12.99
CA SER A 35 2.56 -5.56 11.58
C SER A 35 2.35 -6.98 11.03
N LEU A 36 1.17 -7.27 10.46
CA LEU A 36 0.90 -8.59 9.84
C LEU A 36 1.47 -8.68 8.42
N LEU A 37 1.36 -7.61 7.64
CA LEU A 37 1.82 -7.55 6.26
C LEU A 37 2.44 -6.17 5.99
N LEU A 38 3.58 -6.15 5.29
CA LEU A 38 4.28 -4.93 4.90
C LEU A 38 4.57 -4.95 3.39
N LEU A 39 4.01 -3.97 2.67
CA LEU A 39 4.25 -3.80 1.23
C LEU A 39 5.39 -2.80 1.00
N LEU A 40 6.45 -3.25 0.36
CA LEU A 40 7.71 -2.54 0.15
C LEU A 40 7.94 -2.27 -1.34
N LEU A 41 8.37 -1.05 -1.67
CA LEU A 41 8.82 -0.72 -3.01
C LEU A 41 10.25 -1.28 -3.25
N GLY A 42 10.53 -1.81 -4.44
CA GLY A 42 11.84 -2.34 -4.84
C GLY A 42 12.98 -1.34 -4.62
N LYS A 43 12.72 -0.05 -4.83
CA LYS A 43 13.64 1.05 -4.46
C LYS A 43 14.11 0.98 -3.01
N LEU A 44 13.20 0.75 -2.06
CA LEU A 44 13.52 0.70 -0.64
C LEU A 44 14.41 -0.50 -0.35
N VAL A 45 14.02 -1.68 -0.83
CA VAL A 45 14.80 -2.92 -0.68
C VAL A 45 16.20 -2.77 -1.31
N THR A 46 16.33 -1.99 -2.38
CA THR A 46 17.61 -1.77 -3.07
C THR A 46 18.49 -0.73 -2.37
N THR A 47 17.91 0.35 -1.85
CA THR A 47 18.67 1.56 -1.45
C THR A 47 18.73 1.83 0.04
N GLU A 48 17.79 1.30 0.84
CA GLU A 48 17.75 1.52 2.28
C GLU A 48 18.77 0.63 3.01
N LYS A 49 19.86 1.24 3.47
CA LYS A 49 20.96 0.53 4.17
C LYS A 49 20.51 -0.17 5.45
N ARG A 50 19.41 0.29 6.05
CA ARG A 50 18.85 -0.31 7.27
C ARG A 50 17.90 -1.48 6.99
N PHE A 51 17.52 -1.75 5.75
CA PHE A 51 16.57 -2.81 5.43
C PHE A 51 17.00 -4.20 5.96
N LEU A 52 18.29 -4.53 5.86
CA LEU A 52 18.82 -5.81 6.37
C LEU A 52 19.13 -5.81 7.88
N LYS A 53 18.93 -4.70 8.58
CA LYS A 53 19.39 -4.51 9.98
C LYS A 53 18.29 -4.14 10.95
N ASP A 54 17.29 -3.41 10.48
CA ASP A 54 16.22 -2.87 11.32
C ASP A 54 15.22 -3.97 11.67
N SER A 55 14.89 -4.10 12.96
CA SER A 55 13.95 -5.11 13.45
C SER A 55 12.54 -4.91 12.92
N LEU A 56 12.21 -3.69 12.47
CA LEU A 56 10.92 -3.38 11.82
C LEU A 56 10.59 -4.33 10.66
N TYR A 57 11.60 -4.79 9.92
CA TYR A 57 11.38 -5.66 8.77
C TYR A 57 11.25 -7.12 9.14
N THR A 58 11.68 -7.52 10.34
CA THR A 58 11.75 -8.94 10.74
C THR A 58 10.42 -9.50 11.25
N GLU A 59 9.37 -8.68 11.27
CA GLU A 59 8.01 -9.07 11.70
C GLU A 59 7.05 -9.22 10.51
N GLY A 60 6.06 -10.10 10.67
CA GLY A 60 4.98 -10.28 9.70
C GLY A 60 5.41 -10.82 8.34
N ILE A 61 4.53 -10.67 7.36
CA ILE A 61 4.71 -11.04 5.96
C ILE A 61 5.23 -9.83 5.19
N LEU A 62 6.32 -10.00 4.47
CA LEU A 62 6.82 -8.98 3.56
C LEU A 62 6.31 -9.23 2.14
N ILE A 63 5.99 -8.17 1.41
CA ILE A 63 5.78 -8.21 -0.04
C ILE A 63 6.62 -7.10 -0.66
N VAL A 64 7.46 -7.41 -1.63
CA VAL A 64 8.13 -6.40 -2.45
C VAL A 64 7.45 -6.29 -3.80
N TRP A 65 7.25 -5.06 -4.28
CA TRP A 65 6.79 -4.79 -5.63
C TRP A 65 7.72 -3.79 -6.32
N ASP A 66 7.82 -3.88 -7.64
CA ASP A 66 8.67 -3.04 -8.47
C ASP A 66 7.91 -2.66 -9.75
N PRO A 67 7.91 -1.38 -10.16
CA PRO A 67 7.33 -0.97 -11.43
C PRO A 67 7.95 -1.75 -12.59
N SER A 68 7.11 -2.19 -13.52
CA SER A 68 7.55 -2.78 -14.78
C SER A 68 7.19 -1.87 -15.95
N VAL A 69 7.71 -2.13 -17.14
CA VAL A 69 7.16 -1.51 -18.36
C VAL A 69 5.73 -2.01 -18.56
N TYR A 70 4.80 -1.13 -18.97
CA TYR A 70 3.42 -1.52 -19.26
C TYR A 70 3.34 -2.74 -20.17
N HIS A 71 2.50 -3.71 -19.80
CA HIS A 71 2.35 -5.02 -20.45
C HIS A 71 3.64 -5.88 -20.56
N ALA A 72 4.66 -5.62 -19.74
CA ALA A 72 5.81 -6.53 -19.67
C ALA A 72 5.43 -7.86 -19.03
N ASP A 73 5.91 -8.95 -19.62
CA ASP A 73 5.88 -10.26 -18.98
C ASP A 73 6.99 -10.38 -17.91
N ILE A 74 6.97 -11.47 -17.14
CA ILE A 74 7.94 -11.70 -16.06
C ILE A 74 9.38 -11.74 -16.61
N PRO A 75 9.71 -12.49 -17.68
CA PRO A 75 11.07 -12.50 -18.23
C PRO A 75 11.58 -11.12 -18.66
N LYS A 76 10.76 -10.33 -19.35
CA LYS A 76 11.13 -8.99 -19.81
C LYS A 76 11.34 -8.02 -18.64
N TRP A 77 10.47 -8.06 -17.64
CA TRP A 77 10.65 -7.27 -16.41
C TRP A 77 11.90 -7.71 -15.65
N TYR A 78 12.15 -9.01 -15.51
CA TYR A 78 13.32 -9.53 -14.80
C TYR A 78 14.65 -9.09 -15.42
N GLN A 79 14.71 -8.94 -16.76
CA GLN A 79 15.90 -8.43 -17.46
C GLN A 79 16.17 -6.95 -17.17
N LYS A 80 15.11 -6.15 -16.92
CA LYS A 80 15.22 -4.71 -16.71
C LYS A 80 14.18 -4.24 -15.67
N PRO A 81 14.39 -4.54 -14.38
CA PRO A 81 13.55 -4.01 -13.30
C PRO A 81 13.80 -2.51 -13.15
N ASP A 82 12.85 -1.79 -12.55
CA ASP A 82 13.04 -0.37 -12.21
C ASP A 82 14.14 -0.22 -11.14
N TYR A 83 14.12 -1.10 -10.13
CA TYR A 83 15.20 -1.27 -9.18
C TYR A 83 15.62 -2.74 -9.06
N ASN A 84 16.92 -3.02 -9.18
CA ASN A 84 17.44 -4.38 -9.04
C ASN A 84 17.55 -4.80 -7.56
N PHE A 85 16.41 -5.15 -6.95
CA PHE A 85 16.31 -5.56 -5.55
C PHE A 85 16.67 -7.04 -5.31
N PHE A 86 16.93 -7.82 -6.36
CA PHE A 86 17.01 -9.28 -6.27
C PHE A 86 18.13 -9.79 -5.35
N GLU A 87 19.30 -9.16 -5.36
CA GLU A 87 20.41 -9.59 -4.49
C GLU A 87 20.16 -9.25 -3.01
N THR A 88 19.56 -8.09 -2.73
CA THR A 88 19.15 -7.75 -1.36
C THR A 88 18.02 -8.65 -0.89
N TYR A 89 17.05 -8.96 -1.74
CA TYR A 89 15.97 -9.92 -1.46
C TYR A 89 16.52 -11.30 -1.10
N LYS A 90 17.44 -11.85 -1.92
CA LYS A 90 18.11 -13.13 -1.62
C LYS A 90 18.87 -13.07 -0.30
N SER A 91 19.58 -11.98 -0.04
CA SER A 91 20.33 -11.78 1.21
C SER A 91 19.41 -11.75 2.42
N TYR A 92 18.28 -11.04 2.34
CA TYR A 92 17.25 -11.02 3.37
C TYR A 92 16.68 -12.42 3.63
N ARG A 93 16.31 -13.16 2.58
CA ARG A 93 15.77 -14.53 2.69
C ARG A 93 16.75 -15.50 3.35
N ARG A 94 18.07 -15.32 3.17
CA ARG A 94 19.10 -16.12 3.87
C ARG A 94 19.15 -15.82 5.37
N LEU A 95 18.97 -14.54 5.74
CA LEU A 95 18.98 -14.10 7.14
C LEU A 95 17.68 -14.47 7.88
N ASN A 96 16.54 -14.41 7.17
CA ASN A 96 15.21 -14.62 7.74
C ASN A 96 14.44 -15.71 6.98
N PRO A 97 14.90 -16.98 6.99
CA PRO A 97 14.35 -18.03 6.13
C PRO A 97 12.90 -18.39 6.47
N SER A 98 12.52 -18.31 7.75
CA SER A 98 11.18 -18.63 8.26
C SER A 98 10.14 -17.54 8.00
N GLN A 99 10.56 -16.29 7.78
CA GLN A 99 9.63 -15.18 7.55
C GLN A 99 9.14 -15.16 6.10
N PRO A 100 7.83 -15.19 5.82
CA PRO A 100 7.33 -15.08 4.46
C PRO A 100 7.71 -13.74 3.83
N PHE A 101 8.33 -13.79 2.66
CA PHE A 101 8.65 -12.60 1.86
C PHE A 101 8.37 -12.93 0.40
N TYR A 102 7.40 -12.22 -0.20
CA TYR A 102 6.92 -12.47 -1.56
C TYR A 102 7.31 -11.35 -2.53
N ILE A 103 7.28 -11.64 -3.82
CA ILE A 103 7.46 -10.68 -4.90
C ILE A 103 6.12 -10.55 -5.62
N LEU A 104 5.56 -9.34 -5.67
CA LEU A 104 4.33 -9.06 -6.42
C LEU A 104 4.62 -9.20 -7.93
N LYS A 105 3.71 -9.86 -8.66
CA LYS A 105 3.84 -9.99 -10.11
C LYS A 105 3.81 -8.60 -10.78
N PRO A 106 4.68 -8.34 -11.78
CA PRO A 106 4.81 -7.02 -12.41
C PRO A 106 3.57 -6.57 -13.18
N GLN A 107 2.63 -7.48 -13.48
CA GLN A 107 1.38 -7.19 -14.18
C GLN A 107 0.32 -6.56 -13.27
N MET A 108 0.26 -6.96 -12.00
CA MET A 108 -0.84 -6.58 -11.10
C MET A 108 -1.01 -5.05 -10.95
N PRO A 109 0.07 -4.24 -10.82
CA PRO A 109 -0.08 -2.79 -10.82
C PRO A 109 -0.68 -2.21 -12.11
N TRP A 110 -0.39 -2.82 -13.26
CA TRP A 110 -0.89 -2.36 -14.55
C TRP A 110 -2.32 -2.80 -14.83
N GLU A 111 -2.68 -4.02 -14.44
CA GLU A 111 -4.08 -4.50 -14.47
C GLU A 111 -4.99 -3.59 -13.62
N LEU A 112 -4.50 -3.15 -12.45
CA LEU A 112 -5.23 -2.18 -11.63
C LEU A 112 -5.24 -0.77 -12.24
N TRP A 113 -4.14 -0.37 -12.88
CA TRP A 113 -4.06 0.91 -13.60
C TRP A 113 -5.09 0.98 -14.73
N ASP A 114 -5.28 -0.10 -15.49
CA ASP A 114 -6.27 -0.17 -16.57
C ASP A 114 -7.69 0.09 -16.05
N ILE A 115 -8.05 -0.51 -14.91
CA ILE A 115 -9.35 -0.28 -14.25
C ILE A 115 -9.48 1.17 -13.81
N ILE A 116 -8.45 1.74 -13.17
CA ILE A 116 -8.48 3.14 -12.71
C ILE A 116 -8.62 4.09 -13.92
N GLN A 117 -7.92 3.81 -15.02
CA GLN A 117 -8.03 4.60 -16.23
C GLN A 117 -9.42 4.48 -16.85
N GLU A 118 -10.02 3.28 -16.89
CA GLU A 118 -11.36 3.05 -17.45
C GLU A 118 -12.45 3.83 -16.70
N ILE A 119 -12.37 3.90 -15.37
CA ILE A 119 -13.35 4.63 -14.55
C ILE A 119 -13.08 6.14 -14.45
N SER A 120 -11.94 6.61 -14.96
CA SER A 120 -11.53 8.02 -14.88
C SER A 120 -12.09 8.81 -16.06
N ALA A 121 -12.59 10.01 -15.79
CA ALA A 121 -13.07 10.91 -16.83
C ALA A 121 -11.94 11.48 -17.72
N ASP A 122 -10.71 11.49 -17.19
CA ASP A 122 -9.52 12.05 -17.83
C ASP A 122 -8.41 10.99 -17.98
N LEU A 123 -7.43 11.30 -18.83
CA LEU A 123 -6.20 10.51 -18.91
C LEU A 123 -5.42 10.63 -17.59
N ILE A 124 -5.15 9.48 -16.95
CA ILE A 124 -4.43 9.44 -15.69
C ILE A 124 -2.92 9.40 -15.93
N GLN A 125 -2.13 9.62 -14.88
CA GLN A 125 -0.67 9.55 -14.94
C GLN A 125 -0.25 8.15 -15.45
N PRO A 126 0.65 8.05 -16.46
CA PRO A 126 1.10 6.79 -17.04
C PRO A 126 2.16 6.10 -16.15
N ASN A 127 1.90 6.03 -14.85
CA ASN A 127 2.73 5.44 -13.82
C ASN A 127 1.85 4.48 -13.00
N PRO A 128 2.43 3.44 -12.38
CA PRO A 128 1.65 2.47 -11.63
C PRO A 128 0.91 3.10 -10.45
N PRO A 129 -0.17 2.47 -9.96
CA PRO A 129 -0.85 2.89 -8.74
C PRO A 129 0.10 2.95 -7.55
N SER A 130 -0.25 3.76 -6.55
CA SER A 130 0.54 3.88 -5.33
C SER A 130 0.59 2.55 -4.58
N SER A 131 1.64 2.34 -3.76
CA SER A 131 1.66 1.24 -2.79
C SER A 131 0.40 1.22 -1.91
N GLY A 132 -0.24 2.40 -1.72
CA GLY A 132 -1.51 2.58 -1.04
C GLY A 132 -2.61 1.73 -1.64
N MET A 133 -2.86 1.99 -2.93
CA MET A 133 -3.90 1.33 -3.67
C MET A 133 -3.62 -0.16 -3.89
N LEU A 134 -2.37 -0.53 -4.24
CA LEU A 134 -1.98 -1.94 -4.36
C LEU A 134 -2.24 -2.70 -3.05
N GLY A 135 -1.93 -2.04 -1.94
CA GLY A 135 -2.21 -2.49 -0.60
C GLY A 135 -3.67 -2.81 -0.33
N ILE A 136 -4.53 -1.84 -0.60
CA ILE A 136 -5.98 -1.97 -0.42
C ILE A 136 -6.51 -3.16 -1.20
N ILE A 137 -6.13 -3.29 -2.48
CA ILE A 137 -6.56 -4.42 -3.32
C ILE A 137 -6.05 -5.75 -2.77
N ILE A 138 -4.79 -5.83 -2.32
CA ILE A 138 -4.27 -7.04 -1.66
C ILE A 138 -5.11 -7.39 -0.42
N MET A 139 -5.43 -6.43 0.45
CA MET A 139 -6.23 -6.72 1.63
C MET A 139 -7.67 -7.11 1.30
N MET A 140 -8.26 -6.53 0.24
CA MET A 140 -9.59 -6.96 -0.23
C MET A 140 -9.59 -8.41 -0.74
N THR A 141 -8.46 -8.95 -1.20
CA THR A 141 -8.34 -10.38 -1.55
C THR A 141 -8.23 -11.30 -0.33
N LEU A 142 -7.76 -10.79 0.80
CA LEU A 142 -7.40 -11.60 1.97
C LEU A 142 -8.44 -11.53 3.10
N CYS A 143 -9.28 -10.51 3.11
CA CYS A 143 -10.13 -10.16 4.25
C CYS A 143 -11.58 -9.99 3.81
N ASP A 144 -12.53 -10.22 4.70
CA ASP A 144 -13.96 -10.05 4.41
C ASP A 144 -14.37 -8.55 4.41
N GLN A 145 -13.67 -7.73 5.19
CA GLN A 145 -13.81 -6.27 5.27
C GLN A 145 -12.43 -5.61 5.39
N VAL A 146 -12.25 -4.44 4.79
CA VAL A 146 -11.03 -3.64 4.84
C VAL A 146 -11.33 -2.21 5.29
N ASP A 147 -10.82 -1.84 6.46
CA ASP A 147 -10.88 -0.47 6.99
C ASP A 147 -9.59 0.27 6.61
N ILE A 148 -9.71 1.39 5.93
CA ILE A 148 -8.59 2.14 5.35
C ILE A 148 -8.51 3.51 6.00
N TYR A 149 -7.37 3.83 6.61
CA TYR A 149 -7.18 5.06 7.37
C TYR A 149 -6.23 6.03 6.68
N GLU A 150 -6.64 7.30 6.64
CA GLU A 150 -5.93 8.48 6.10
C GLU A 150 -5.50 8.35 4.62
N PHE A 151 -6.02 7.35 3.91
CA PHE A 151 -5.96 7.32 2.45
C PHE A 151 -6.89 8.38 1.88
N LEU A 152 -8.14 8.39 2.34
CA LEU A 152 -9.03 9.56 2.24
C LEU A 152 -8.72 10.48 3.42
N PRO A 153 -8.33 11.75 3.16
CA PRO A 153 -7.84 12.62 4.21
C PRO A 153 -8.96 13.05 5.16
N SER A 154 -8.70 13.00 6.46
CA SER A 154 -9.61 13.53 7.48
C SER A 154 -9.53 15.06 7.60
N LYS A 155 -10.23 15.63 8.59
CA LYS A 155 -10.05 17.03 9.03
C LYS A 155 -8.62 17.37 9.46
N ARG A 156 -7.77 16.35 9.69
CA ARG A 156 -6.33 16.51 9.97
C ARG A 156 -5.49 16.66 8.70
N LYS A 157 -6.10 16.79 7.52
CA LYS A 157 -5.39 16.99 6.24
C LYS A 157 -4.28 18.03 6.41
N THR A 158 -3.07 17.63 6.04
CA THR A 158 -1.87 18.45 6.10
C THR A 158 -1.05 18.25 4.84
N ASP A 159 -0.18 19.22 4.55
CA ASP A 159 0.82 19.10 3.48
C ASP A 159 2.06 18.32 3.95
N VAL A 160 2.14 17.93 5.23
CA VAL A 160 3.20 17.03 5.73
C VAL A 160 3.05 15.65 5.09
N CYS A 161 4.07 15.22 4.34
CA CYS A 161 4.01 13.97 3.58
C CYS A 161 4.05 12.70 4.43
N TYR A 162 4.81 12.69 5.53
CA TYR A 162 4.92 11.53 6.42
C TYR A 162 5.02 11.98 7.88
N TYR A 163 4.51 11.19 8.82
CA TYR A 163 4.36 11.56 10.25
C TYR A 163 5.71 11.62 10.95
N HIS A 164 6.65 10.82 10.47
CA HIS A 164 8.02 10.77 10.94
C HIS A 164 8.93 11.76 10.20
N GLN A 165 8.39 12.58 9.28
CA GLN A 165 9.15 13.55 8.49
C GLN A 165 8.58 14.96 8.63
N LYS A 166 9.43 15.96 8.47
CA LYS A 166 9.06 17.39 8.60
C LYS A 166 8.96 18.11 7.25
N PHE A 167 8.94 17.37 6.14
CA PHE A 167 8.86 17.97 4.81
C PHE A 167 7.40 18.06 4.34
N PHE A 168 7.11 19.16 3.66
CA PHE A 168 5.78 19.49 3.17
C PHE A 168 5.77 19.33 1.65
N ASP A 169 4.85 18.55 1.11
CA ASP A 169 4.60 18.42 -0.32
C ASP A 169 3.16 17.94 -0.53
N SER A 170 2.33 18.85 -1.06
CA SER A 170 0.91 18.59 -1.34
C SER A 170 0.72 17.48 -2.38
N ALA A 171 1.74 17.17 -3.18
CA ALA A 171 1.72 16.05 -4.12
C ALA A 171 1.71 14.69 -3.42
N CYS A 172 2.13 14.59 -2.16
CA CYS A 172 1.91 13.38 -1.37
C CYS A 172 0.42 13.17 -1.13
N THR A 173 -0.35 14.24 -0.88
CA THR A 173 -1.78 14.13 -0.57
C THR A 173 -2.65 14.09 -1.83
N MET A 174 -2.24 14.75 -2.91
CA MET A 174 -3.04 14.90 -4.15
C MET A 174 -2.50 14.10 -5.35
N GLY A 175 -1.30 13.55 -5.27
CA GLY A 175 -0.63 12.84 -6.35
C GLY A 175 0.35 13.71 -7.16
N ALA A 176 1.42 13.09 -7.65
CA ALA A 176 2.33 13.62 -8.66
C ALA A 176 2.80 12.50 -9.59
N TYR A 177 3.55 11.54 -9.03
CA TYR A 177 4.02 10.38 -9.79
C TYR A 177 2.87 9.38 -10.01
N HIS A 178 2.22 8.94 -8.92
CA HIS A 178 1.08 8.01 -8.98
C HIS A 178 -0.22 8.72 -9.35
N PRO A 179 -1.20 8.04 -9.95
CA PRO A 179 -2.56 8.55 -10.17
C PRO A 179 -3.40 8.62 -8.88
N LEU A 180 -2.81 9.13 -7.80
CA LEU A 180 -3.32 9.05 -6.44
C LEU A 180 -4.69 9.74 -6.26
N LEU A 181 -4.94 10.83 -7.00
CA LEU A 181 -6.26 11.47 -7.01
C LEU A 181 -7.35 10.50 -7.48
N PHE A 182 -7.08 9.77 -8.57
CA PHE A 182 -8.02 8.82 -9.15
C PHE A 182 -8.16 7.56 -8.29
N GLU A 183 -7.08 7.12 -7.65
CA GLU A 183 -7.13 6.07 -6.62
C GLU A 183 -8.05 6.46 -5.46
N LYS A 184 -7.97 7.71 -4.97
CA LYS A 184 -8.85 8.22 -3.91
C LYS A 184 -10.30 8.30 -4.37
N ASN A 185 -10.56 8.70 -5.61
CA ASN A 185 -11.92 8.70 -6.17
C ASN A 185 -12.50 7.28 -6.20
N MET A 186 -11.71 6.28 -6.59
CA MET A 186 -12.12 4.88 -6.57
C MET A 186 -12.42 4.40 -5.13
N VAL A 187 -11.53 4.66 -4.18
CA VAL A 187 -11.76 4.30 -2.76
C VAL A 187 -12.99 4.99 -2.20
N LYS A 188 -13.21 6.27 -2.53
CA LYS A 188 -14.40 7.02 -2.11
C LYS A 188 -15.68 6.46 -2.72
N HIS A 189 -15.64 6.02 -3.98
CA HIS A 189 -16.78 5.42 -4.67
C HIS A 189 -17.16 4.06 -4.08
N LEU A 190 -16.17 3.25 -3.68
CA LEU A 190 -16.38 1.92 -3.09
C LEU A 190 -16.64 1.94 -1.58
N ASN A 191 -16.55 3.10 -0.93
CA ASN A 191 -16.69 3.22 0.50
C ASN A 191 -18.13 2.94 0.97
N GLU A 192 -18.28 2.01 1.91
CA GLU A 192 -19.53 1.66 2.58
C GLU A 192 -19.73 2.41 3.91
N GLY A 193 -18.70 3.12 4.40
CA GLY A 193 -18.76 3.97 5.59
C GLY A 193 -19.38 5.35 5.32
N THR A 194 -19.49 6.18 6.37
CA THR A 194 -20.11 7.51 6.28
C THR A 194 -19.11 8.62 5.90
N ASP A 195 -19.63 9.77 5.47
CA ASP A 195 -18.81 10.98 5.25
C ASP A 195 -18.25 11.52 6.57
N GLU A 196 -19.00 11.36 7.67
CA GLU A 196 -18.55 11.71 9.01
C GLU A 196 -17.34 10.87 9.45
N ASP A 197 -17.31 9.58 9.13
CA ASP A 197 -16.18 8.69 9.45
C ASP A 197 -14.91 9.12 8.69
N ILE A 198 -15.06 9.52 7.42
CA ILE A 198 -13.96 10.09 6.65
C ILE A 198 -13.52 11.42 7.27
N TYR A 199 -14.45 12.33 7.57
CA TYR A 199 -14.11 13.64 8.09
C TYR A 199 -13.43 13.59 9.47
N LEU A 200 -13.93 12.76 10.39
CA LEU A 200 -13.42 12.69 11.76
C LEU A 200 -12.20 11.77 11.90
N PHE A 201 -12.22 10.63 11.22
CA PHE A 201 -11.24 9.56 11.43
C PHE A 201 -10.35 9.30 10.21
N GLY A 202 -10.70 9.83 9.03
CA GLY A 202 -10.02 9.50 7.79
C GLY A 202 -10.27 8.06 7.40
N LYS A 203 -11.38 7.47 7.87
CA LYS A 203 -11.69 6.06 7.71
C LYS A 203 -12.60 5.84 6.50
N ALA A 204 -12.20 4.95 5.60
CA ALA A 204 -13.07 4.32 4.61
C ALA A 204 -13.22 2.83 4.93
N THR A 205 -14.36 2.23 4.60
CA THR A 205 -14.64 0.80 4.80
C THR A 205 -15.03 0.20 3.47
N LEU A 206 -14.30 -0.83 3.01
CA LEU A 206 -14.58 -1.55 1.76
C LEU A 206 -14.87 -3.02 2.07
N SER A 207 -15.83 -3.62 1.36
CA SER A 207 -16.03 -5.07 1.37
C SER A 207 -14.88 -5.80 0.68
N GLY A 208 -14.45 -6.90 1.29
CA GLY A 208 -13.54 -7.85 0.66
C GLY A 208 -14.18 -8.59 -0.51
N PHE A 209 -13.36 -9.07 -1.45
CA PHE A 209 -13.83 -9.74 -2.66
C PHE A 209 -14.64 -11.01 -2.36
N ARG A 210 -14.40 -11.68 -1.23
CA ARG A 210 -15.17 -12.86 -0.82
C ARG A 210 -16.66 -12.58 -0.61
N ASN A 211 -17.02 -11.33 -0.28
CA ASN A 211 -18.39 -10.93 0.02
C ASN A 211 -19.12 -10.32 -1.18
N ILE A 212 -18.46 -10.16 -2.32
CA ILE A 212 -19.05 -9.57 -3.53
C ILE A 212 -19.97 -10.59 -4.22
N ARG A 213 -21.12 -10.12 -4.69
CA ARG A 213 -22.06 -10.89 -5.51
C ARG A 213 -21.95 -10.44 -6.96
N CYS A 214 -21.76 -11.39 -7.86
CA CYS A 214 -21.64 -11.18 -9.30
C CYS A 214 -22.78 -11.90 -10.03
#